data_AF-A0A504JGL0-F1
#
_entry.id   AF-A0A504JGL0-F1
#
_cell.length_a   1.000
_cell.length_b   1.000
_cell.length_c   1.000
_cell.angle_alpha   90.00
_cell.angle_beta   90.00
_cell.angle_gamma   90.00
#
_symmetry.space_group_name_H-M   'P 1'
#
loop_
_entity.id
_entity.type
_entity.pdbx_description
1 polymer ?
#
loop_
_entity_poly.entity_id
_entity_poly.type
_entity_poly.pdbx_seq_one_letter_code
_entity_poly.pdbx_strand_id
1 'polypeptide(L)'
;MIITISKKVKISFENYFSENEIKLPEIMETEKIYDLGIGGWSIKARIYGTQELYHIDFFAVHRMTNSRHMRLKPDGSLEGLENLWEFGYQVYENNPEKTERERLKRIKENDKVMKILNEKGLY
;
A
#
# COMPACT_ATOMS: atom_id res chain seq x y z
N MET A 1 11.43 16.10 -9.35
CA MET A 1 12.52 16.31 -8.36
C MET A 1 13.07 14.96 -7.97
N ILE A 2 14.36 14.85 -7.70
CA ILE A 2 15.02 13.60 -7.37
C ILE A 2 15.30 13.57 -5.87
N ILE A 3 15.03 12.45 -5.22
CA ILE A 3 15.25 12.23 -3.78
C ILE A 3 16.15 11.01 -3.60
N THR A 4 17.22 11.17 -2.82
CA THR A 4 18.06 10.07 -2.36
C THR A 4 17.45 9.45 -1.12
N ILE A 5 17.21 8.13 -1.18
CA ILE A 5 16.56 7.39 -0.10
C ILE A 5 17.57 7.09 1.01
N SER A 6 17.21 7.42 2.25
CA SER A 6 18.08 7.22 3.40
C SER A 6 18.28 5.73 3.67
N LYS A 7 19.45 5.37 4.22
CA LYS A 7 19.74 3.98 4.62
C LYS A 7 18.68 3.42 5.58
N LYS A 8 18.19 4.24 6.51
CA LYS A 8 17.17 3.82 7.48
C LYS A 8 15.85 3.45 6.80
N VAL A 9 15.40 4.27 5.85
CA VAL A 9 14.18 4.02 5.06
C VAL A 9 14.33 2.74 4.24
N LYS A 10 15.47 2.54 3.56
CA LYS A 10 15.75 1.31 2.80
C LYS A 10 15.65 0.06 3.69
N ILE A 11 16.32 0.07 4.84
CA ILE A 11 16.29 -1.04 5.80
C ILE A 11 14.87 -1.31 6.31
N SER A 12 14.11 -0.28 6.67
CA SER A 12 12.72 -0.46 7.12
C SER A 12 11.83 -1.11 6.06
N PHE A 13 11.99 -0.70 4.79
CA PHE A 13 11.24 -1.29 3.68
C PHE A 13 11.63 -2.74 3.44
N GLU A 14 12.93 -3.04 3.37
CA GLU A 14 13.44 -4.40 3.20
C GLU A 14 12.99 -5.32 4.33
N ASN A 15 13.04 -4.84 5.58
CA ASN A 15 12.57 -5.61 6.74
C ASN A 15 11.06 -5.88 6.71
N TYR A 16 10.26 -4.97 6.14
CA TYR A 16 8.81 -5.17 6.02
C TYR A 16 8.48 -6.33 5.07
N PHE A 17 9.30 -6.54 4.04
CA PHE A 17 9.16 -7.61 3.06
C PHE A 17 10.13 -8.77 3.28
N SER A 18 10.79 -8.87 4.45
CA SER A 18 12.02 -9.63 4.75
C SER A 18 12.18 -11.04 4.17
N GLU A 19 11.07 -11.75 3.90
CA GLU A 19 11.07 -13.05 3.21
C GLU A 19 11.36 -12.95 1.70
N ASN A 20 11.35 -11.74 1.15
CA ASN A 20 11.47 -11.44 -0.27
C ASN A 20 12.57 -10.37 -0.44
N GLU A 21 13.47 -10.54 -1.42
CA GLU A 21 14.58 -9.61 -1.67
C GLU A 21 14.12 -8.31 -2.36
N ILE A 22 13.02 -7.72 -1.88
CA ILE A 22 12.39 -6.52 -2.44
C ILE A 22 13.08 -5.29 -1.84
N LYS A 23 13.66 -4.47 -2.73
CA LYS A 23 14.46 -3.31 -2.34
C LYS A 23 13.92 -2.04 -2.98
N LEU A 24 14.06 -0.93 -2.26
CA LEU A 24 13.83 0.39 -2.83
C LEU A 24 15.04 0.81 -3.69
N PRO A 25 14.82 1.54 -4.79
CA PRO A 25 15.89 2.23 -5.49
C PRO A 25 16.61 3.21 -4.55
N GLU A 26 17.91 3.41 -4.77
CA GLU A 26 18.69 4.40 -4.01
C GLU A 26 18.21 5.83 -4.25
N ILE A 27 17.70 6.07 -5.45
CA ILE A 27 17.23 7.37 -5.92
C ILE A 27 15.85 7.19 -6.51
N MET A 28 14.90 8.01 -6.06
CA MET A 28 13.55 8.02 -6.58
C MET A 28 13.16 9.44 -7.04
N GLU A 29 12.44 9.51 -8.15
CA GLU A 29 11.90 10.75 -8.70
C GLU A 29 10.48 10.96 -8.17
N THR A 30 10.20 12.16 -7.68
CA THR A 30 8.85 12.56 -7.26
C THR A 30 7.86 12.46 -8.41
N GLU A 31 6.63 12.05 -8.12
CA GLU A 31 5.55 11.83 -9.10
C GLU A 31 5.77 10.66 -10.07
N LYS A 32 6.92 9.98 -10.02
CA LYS A 32 7.13 8.73 -10.74
C LYS A 32 6.58 7.55 -9.93
N ILE A 33 5.92 6.63 -10.64
CA ILE A 33 5.51 5.34 -10.10
C ILE A 33 6.62 4.32 -10.36
N TYR A 34 6.95 3.55 -9.32
CA TYR A 34 7.91 2.47 -9.35
C TYR A 34 7.18 1.15 -9.19
N ASP A 35 7.46 0.20 -10.08
CA ASP A 35 7.04 -1.19 -9.92
C ASP A 35 8.22 -1.99 -9.36
N LEU A 36 8.03 -2.57 -8.17
CA LEU A 36 9.07 -3.25 -7.39
C LEU A 36 8.78 -4.75 -7.22
N GLY A 37 7.82 -5.31 -7.95
CA GLY A 37 7.31 -6.66 -7.71
C GLY A 37 8.32 -7.79 -7.95
N ILE A 38 8.63 -8.57 -6.90
CA ILE A 38 9.34 -9.86 -6.97
C ILE A 38 8.71 -10.82 -5.94
N GLY A 39 8.87 -12.14 -6.10
CA GLY A 39 8.54 -13.11 -5.03
C GLY A 39 7.05 -13.31 -4.77
N GLY A 40 6.19 -13.04 -5.77
CA GLY A 40 4.74 -13.15 -5.63
C GLY A 40 4.05 -11.88 -5.12
N TRP A 41 4.83 -10.83 -4.86
CA TRP A 41 4.32 -9.47 -4.63
C TRP A 41 4.29 -8.67 -5.93
N SER A 42 3.21 -7.93 -6.14
CA SER A 42 3.16 -6.79 -7.06
C SER A 42 3.10 -5.52 -6.22
N ILE A 43 4.09 -4.64 -6.38
CA ILE A 43 4.24 -3.46 -5.54
C ILE A 43 4.37 -2.24 -6.42
N LYS A 44 3.40 -1.34 -6.33
CA LYS A 44 3.51 0.02 -6.87
C LYS A 44 3.90 0.96 -5.74
N ALA A 45 4.90 1.79 -5.96
CA ALA A 45 5.38 2.76 -4.99
C ALA A 45 5.56 4.14 -5.62
N ARG A 46 5.30 5.19 -4.85
CA ARG A 46 5.58 6.58 -5.24
C ARG A 46 6.26 7.33 -4.11
N ILE A 47 7.10 8.29 -4.48
CA ILE A 47 7.70 9.23 -3.54
C ILE A 47 7.17 10.65 -3.78
N TYR A 48 7.04 11.42 -2.71
CA TYR A 48 6.66 12.83 -2.74
C TYR A 48 7.21 13.54 -1.50
N GLY A 49 7.15 14.88 -1.47
CA GLY A 49 7.80 15.71 -0.47
C GLY A 49 9.19 16.14 -0.91
N THR A 50 10.06 16.56 0.01
CA THR A 50 11.40 17.09 -0.27
C THR A 50 12.51 16.14 0.22
N GLN A 51 13.76 16.39 -0.13
CA GLN A 51 14.89 15.58 0.34
C GLN A 51 14.96 15.44 1.88
N GLU A 52 14.53 16.48 2.61
CA GLU A 52 14.49 16.52 4.08
C GLU A 52 13.23 15.88 4.67
N LEU A 53 12.10 15.95 3.95
CA LEU A 53 10.79 15.51 4.41
C LEU A 53 10.00 14.81 3.29
N TYR A 54 10.45 13.63 2.91
CA TYR A 54 9.78 12.80 1.91
C TYR A 54 9.01 11.65 2.53
N HIS A 55 7.99 11.22 1.82
CA HIS A 55 7.21 10.03 2.14
C HIS A 55 7.15 9.11 0.94
N ILE A 56 7.14 7.81 1.19
CA ILE A 56 6.90 6.80 0.16
C ILE A 56 5.57 6.12 0.47
N ASP A 57 4.58 6.32 -0.40
CA ASP A 57 3.34 5.56 -0.34
C ASP A 57 3.48 4.37 -1.28
N PHE A 58 3.11 3.18 -0.81
CA PHE A 58 3.12 1.97 -1.64
C PHE A 58 1.85 1.15 -1.46
N PHE A 59 1.45 0.50 -2.55
CA PHE A 59 0.41 -0.50 -2.57
C PHE A 59 1.01 -1.83 -3.01
N ALA A 60 0.88 -2.85 -2.17
CA ALA A 60 1.46 -4.16 -2.34
C ALA A 60 0.35 -5.21 -2.35
N VAL A 61 0.26 -5.99 -3.42
CA VAL A 61 -0.68 -7.11 -3.58
C VAL A 61 0.13 -8.40 -3.57
N HIS A 62 -0.34 -9.39 -2.82
CA HIS A 62 0.26 -10.72 -2.80
C HIS A 62 -0.80 -11.77 -3.13
N ARG A 63 -0.39 -12.83 -3.83
CA ARG A 63 -1.30 -13.89 -4.26
C ARG A 63 -1.96 -14.70 -3.14
N MET A 64 -1.44 -14.66 -1.92
CA MET A 64 -1.90 -15.49 -0.79
C MET A 64 -2.28 -14.70 0.48
N THR A 65 -2.10 -13.39 0.48
CA THR A 65 -2.32 -12.56 1.68
C THR A 65 -3.00 -11.25 1.29
N ASN A 66 -3.59 -10.57 2.29
CA ASN A 66 -4.23 -9.28 2.06
C ASN A 66 -3.26 -8.28 1.42
N SER A 67 -3.77 -7.48 0.49
CA SER A 67 -3.06 -6.29 0.02
C SER A 67 -2.78 -5.30 1.15
N ARG A 68 -1.74 -4.50 0.94
CA ARG A 68 -1.21 -3.52 1.89
C ARG A 68 -1.09 -2.18 1.21
N HIS A 69 -1.70 -1.16 1.77
CA HIS A 69 -1.48 0.25 1.45
C HIS A 69 -0.80 0.90 2.64
N MET A 70 0.44 1.32 2.45
CA MET A 70 1.31 1.76 3.53
C MET A 70 2.02 3.05 3.15
N ARG A 71 2.45 3.79 4.17
CA ARG A 71 3.30 4.97 4.06
C ARG A 71 4.57 4.75 4.86
N LEU A 72 5.71 4.94 4.22
CA LEU A 72 7.02 4.95 4.84
C LEU A 72 7.48 6.40 5.03
N LYS A 73 7.69 6.81 6.28
CA LYS A 73 8.06 8.17 6.69
C LYS A 73 9.57 8.41 6.58
N PRO A 74 10.04 9.68 6.59
CA PRO A 74 11.46 9.99 6.49
C PRO A 74 12.31 9.35 7.59
N ASP A 75 11.72 9.14 8.77
CA ASP A 75 12.35 8.49 9.91
C ASP A 75 12.37 6.95 9.79
N GLY A 76 11.86 6.38 8.70
CA GLY A 76 11.77 4.95 8.47
C GLY A 76 10.61 4.25 9.19
N SER A 77 9.70 4.98 9.85
CA SER A 77 8.49 4.39 10.43
C SER A 77 7.44 4.11 9.36
N LEU A 78 6.66 3.04 9.57
CA LEU A 78 5.57 2.64 8.70
C LEU A 78 4.22 3.00 9.31
N GLU A 79 3.36 3.56 8.47
CA GLU A 79 1.97 3.88 8.79
C GLU A 79 1.04 3.13 7.84
N GLY A 80 0.04 2.43 8.40
CA GLY A 80 -1.00 1.79 7.61
C GLY A 80 -2.00 2.82 7.10
N LEU A 81 -2.30 2.78 5.80
CA LEU A 81 -3.32 3.60 5.17
C LEU A 81 -4.60 2.78 4.93
N GLU A 82 -5.59 3.37 4.26
CA GLU A 82 -6.81 2.66 3.91
C GLU A 82 -6.52 1.48 2.98
N ASN A 83 -7.00 0.30 3.36
CA ASN A 83 -6.74 -0.96 2.65
C ASN A 83 -8.01 -1.48 1.98
N LEU A 84 -7.82 -2.22 0.89
CA LEU A 84 -8.92 -2.99 0.32
C LEU A 84 -9.34 -4.10 1.28
N TRP A 85 -10.64 -4.26 1.44
CA TRP A 85 -11.23 -5.39 2.11
C TRP A 85 -11.36 -6.53 1.10
N GLU A 86 -10.49 -7.54 1.22
CA GLU A 86 -10.38 -8.62 0.24
C GLU A 86 -11.11 -9.91 0.65
N PHE A 87 -11.30 -10.14 1.95
CA PHE A 87 -11.89 -11.39 2.45
C PHE A 87 -13.29 -11.20 3.05
N GLY A 88 -14.30 -11.39 2.21
CA GLY A 88 -15.69 -11.63 2.61
C GLY A 88 -16.41 -10.44 3.24
N TYR A 89 -17.51 -10.73 3.92
CA TYR A 89 -18.24 -9.82 4.80
C TYR A 89 -18.95 -10.70 5.83
N GLN A 90 -19.39 -10.13 6.95
CA GLN A 90 -20.07 -10.92 7.96
C GLN A 90 -21.44 -11.37 7.45
N VAL A 91 -21.65 -12.68 7.47
CA VAL A 91 -22.94 -13.30 7.12
C VAL A 91 -23.73 -13.55 8.40
N TYR A 92 -24.97 -13.08 8.43
CA TYR A 92 -25.93 -13.29 9.50
C TYR A 92 -27.06 -14.16 8.97
N GLU A 93 -27.03 -15.46 9.30
CA GLU A 93 -27.99 -16.46 8.79
C GLU A 93 -29.45 -16.08 9.05
N ASN A 94 -29.75 -15.55 10.24
CA ASN A 94 -31.10 -15.15 10.64
C ASN A 94 -31.45 -13.70 10.28
N ASN A 95 -30.58 -12.99 9.55
CA ASN A 95 -30.82 -11.60 9.17
C ASN A 95 -30.17 -11.28 7.80
N PRO A 96 -30.82 -11.68 6.70
CA PRO A 96 -30.30 -11.45 5.35
C PRO A 96 -30.16 -9.95 5.02
N GLU A 97 -31.04 -9.09 5.54
CA GLU A 97 -30.93 -7.64 5.34
C GLU A 97 -29.65 -7.06 5.96
N LYS A 98 -29.31 -7.51 7.18
CA LYS A 98 -28.07 -7.09 7.84
C LYS A 98 -26.84 -7.57 7.07
N THR A 99 -26.89 -8.80 6.57
CA THR A 99 -25.85 -9.37 5.71
C THR A 99 -25.64 -8.51 4.46
N GLU A 100 -26.73 -8.13 3.79
CA GLU A 100 -26.65 -7.29 2.59
C GLU A 100 -26.13 -5.88 2.90
N ARG A 101 -26.52 -5.30 4.04
CA ARG A 101 -25.97 -4.00 4.48
C ARG A 101 -24.47 -4.06 4.71
N GLU A 102 -23.96 -5.12 5.35
CA GLU A 102 -22.51 -5.29 5.52
C GLU A 102 -21.80 -5.46 4.17
N ARG A 103 -22.37 -6.25 3.25
CA ARG A 103 -21.82 -6.40 1.89
C ARG A 103 -21.72 -5.05 1.16
N LEU A 104 -22.81 -4.29 1.12
CA LEU A 104 -22.85 -2.97 0.46
C LEU A 104 -21.89 -1.97 1.11
N LYS A 105 -21.76 -2.02 2.44
CA LYS A 105 -20.77 -1.20 3.17
C LYS A 105 -19.34 -1.52 2.72
N ARG A 106 -18.98 -2.81 2.62
CA ARG A 106 -17.65 -3.22 2.15
C ARG A 106 -17.36 -2.79 0.72
N ILE A 107 -18.34 -2.92 -0.18
CA ILE A 107 -18.20 -2.45 -1.56
C ILE A 107 -17.91 -0.94 -1.58
N LYS A 108 -18.69 -0.15 -0.85
CA LYS A 108 -18.51 1.29 -0.77
C LYS A 108 -17.16 1.70 -0.16
N GLU A 109 -16.70 0.98 0.86
CA GLU A 109 -15.38 1.18 1.45
C GLU A 109 -14.28 0.90 0.42
N ASN A 110 -14.37 -0.22 -0.31
CA ASN A 110 -13.42 -0.57 -1.37
C ASN A 110 -13.42 0.45 -2.51
N ASP A 111 -14.59 0.92 -2.96
CA ASP A 111 -14.68 1.96 -4.00
C ASP A 111 -13.94 3.24 -3.60
N LYS A 112 -14.06 3.63 -2.31
CA LYS A 112 -13.33 4.79 -1.78
C LYS A 112 -11.81 4.55 -1.82
N VAL A 113 -11.35 3.38 -1.38
CA VAL A 113 -9.91 3.05 -1.40
C VAL A 113 -9.39 2.98 -2.83
N MET A 114 -10.13 2.36 -3.75
CA MET A 114 -9.80 2.30 -5.17
C MET A 114 -9.63 3.68 -5.78
N LYS A 115 -10.52 4.62 -5.45
CA LYS A 115 -10.38 6.02 -5.89
C LYS A 115 -9.08 6.64 -5.37
N ILE A 116 -8.75 6.45 -4.09
CA ILE A 116 -7.50 6.95 -3.49
C ILE A 116 -6.28 6.34 -4.19
N LEU A 117 -6.28 5.03 -4.44
CA LEU A 117 -5.16 4.35 -5.10
C LEU A 117 -4.99 4.82 -6.55
N ASN A 118 -6.09 4.99 -7.30
CA ASN A 118 -6.07 5.51 -8.67
C ASN A 118 -5.55 6.95 -8.73
N GLU A 119 -6.02 7.83 -7.83
CA GLU A 119 -5.53 9.21 -7.72
C GLU A 119 -4.02 9.27 -7.41
N LYS A 120 -3.52 8.29 -6.66
CA LYS A 120 -2.09 8.16 -6.37
C LYS A 120 -1.29 7.49 -7.49
N GLY A 121 -1.93 6.85 -8.48
CA GLY A 121 -1.27 6.03 -9.51
C GLY A 121 -0.78 4.67 -9.00
N LEU A 122 -1.33 4.19 -7.88
CA LEU A 122 -0.92 2.96 -7.20
C LEU A 122 -1.81 1.74 -7.52
N TYR A 123 -2.82 1.92 -8.38
CA TYR A 123 -3.63 0.83 -8.94
C TYR A 123 -3.73 0.99 -10.46
#